data_AF-A0A1F2XZV4-F1
#
_entry.id   AF-A0A1F2XZV4-F1
#
_cell.length_a   1.000
_cell.length_b   1.000
_cell.length_c   1.000
_cell.angle_alpha   90.00
_cell.angle_beta   90.00
_cell.angle_gamma   90.00
#
_symmetry.space_group_name_H-M   'P 1'
#
loop_
_entity.id
_entity.type
_entity.pdbx_description
1 polymer ?
#
loop_
_entity_poly.entity_id
_entity_poly.type
_entity_poly.pdbx_seq_one_letter_code
_entity_poly.pdbx_strand_id
1 'polypeptide(L)'
;MELHPDLSTMTDDDLREMIRGLEKEEDEISLQRRVLHGRIDILRAELVARLREQVSAGEAQLADVERLSEILTAKAAPTDDA
;
A
#
# COMPACT_ATOMS: atom_id res chain seq x y z
N MET A 1 19.40 -12.68 6.08
CA MET A 1 19.95 -12.65 4.71
C MET A 1 19.37 -13.88 4.04
N GLU A 2 18.43 -13.72 3.11
CA GLU A 2 17.91 -14.86 2.37
C GLU A 2 19.02 -15.41 1.49
N LEU A 3 19.26 -16.72 1.63
CA LEU A 3 20.17 -17.46 0.77
C LEU A 3 19.39 -17.76 -0.51
N HIS A 4 19.65 -16.98 -1.56
CA HIS A 4 19.12 -17.29 -2.87
C HIS A 4 19.83 -18.53 -3.44
N PRO A 5 19.08 -19.41 -4.14
CA PRO A 5 19.66 -20.61 -4.75
C PRO A 5 20.68 -20.23 -5.84
N ASP A 6 21.70 -21.08 -6.01
CA ASP A 6 22.65 -20.93 -7.11
C ASP A 6 22.01 -21.38 -8.43
N LEU A 7 21.45 -20.40 -9.14
CA LEU A 7 20.72 -20.59 -10.39
C LEU A 7 21.57 -21.26 -11.48
N SER A 8 22.90 -21.16 -11.42
CA SER A 8 23.80 -21.76 -12.40
C SER A 8 23.84 -23.29 -12.36
N THR A 9 23.33 -23.88 -11.27
CA THR A 9 23.28 -25.33 -11.06
C THR A 9 21.91 -25.95 -11.35
N MET A 10 20.90 -25.12 -11.67
CA MET A 10 19.52 -25.55 -11.89
C MET A 10 19.25 -25.89 -13.35
N THR A 11 18.35 -26.85 -13.59
CA THR A 11 17.85 -27.11 -14.94
C THR A 11 16.80 -26.09 -15.35
N ASP A 12 16.54 -25.97 -16.66
CA ASP A 12 15.46 -25.13 -17.17
C ASP A 12 14.08 -25.46 -16.56
N ASP A 13 13.83 -26.74 -16.26
CA ASP A 13 12.56 -27.16 -15.65
C ASP A 13 12.47 -26.73 -14.18
N ASP A 14 13.56 -26.85 -13.43
CA ASP A 14 13.64 -26.34 -12.04
C ASP A 14 13.41 -24.82 -12.01
N LEU A 15 14.00 -24.08 -12.95
CA LEU A 15 13.81 -22.64 -13.08
C LEU A 15 12.36 -22.28 -13.41
N ARG A 16 11.71 -23.01 -14.32
CA ARG A 16 10.29 -22.79 -14.65
C ARG A 16 9.36 -23.09 -13.48
N GLU A 17 9.67 -24.09 -12.66
CA GLU A 17 8.91 -24.38 -11.45
C GLU A 17 9.09 -23.27 -10.41
N MET A 18 10.33 -22.82 -10.19
CA MET A 18 10.64 -21.73 -9.27
C MET A 18 9.94 -20.42 -9.66
N ILE A 19 9.98 -20.04 -10.93
CA ILE A 19 9.29 -18.84 -11.43
C ILE A 19 7.79 -18.94 -11.13
N ARG A 20 7.15 -20.07 -11.48
CA ARG A 20 5.71 -20.26 -11.23
C ARG A 20 5.37 -20.19 -9.74
N GLY A 21 6.24 -20.70 -8.87
CA GLY A 21 6.08 -20.60 -7.43
C GLY A 21 6.14 -19.14 -6.94
N LEU A 22 7.15 -18.40 -7.37
CA LEU A 22 7.35 -17.00 -6.99
C LEU A 22 6.25 -16.09 -7.56
N GLU A 23 5.81 -16.31 -8.79
CA GLU A 23 4.67 -15.58 -9.39
C GLU A 23 3.40 -15.76 -8.57
N LYS A 24 3.12 -17.00 -8.14
CA LYS A 24 1.97 -17.29 -7.29
C LYS A 24 2.06 -16.60 -5.93
N GLU A 25 3.23 -16.64 -5.29
CA GLU A 25 3.46 -15.98 -4.01
C GLU A 25 3.32 -14.45 -4.14
N GLU A 26 3.88 -13.87 -5.20
CA GLU A 26 3.74 -12.45 -5.50
C GLU A 26 2.27 -12.07 -5.70
N ASP A 27 1.52 -12.85 -6.48
CA ASP A 27 0.08 -12.63 -6.72
C ASP A 27 -0.72 -12.63 -5.42
N GLU A 28 -0.43 -13.57 -4.51
CA GLU A 28 -1.07 -13.67 -3.19
C GLU A 28 -0.76 -12.44 -2.32
N ILE A 29 0.51 -12.02 -2.27
CA ILE A 29 0.94 -10.82 -1.54
C ILE A 29 0.29 -9.57 -2.14
N SER A 30 0.27 -9.46 -3.46
CA SER A 30 -0.32 -8.35 -4.18
C SER A 30 -1.83 -8.28 -3.97
N LEU A 31 -2.52 -9.42 -3.88
CA LEU A 31 -3.94 -9.46 -3.51
C LEU A 31 -4.15 -8.93 -2.08
N GLN A 32 -3.39 -9.40 -1.11
CA GLN A 32 -3.48 -8.93 0.27
C GLN A 32 -3.20 -7.43 0.37
N ARG A 33 -2.17 -6.94 -0.34
CA ARG A 33 -1.83 -5.52 -0.43
C ARG A 33 -3.02 -4.71 -0.95
N ARG A 34 -3.64 -5.12 -2.06
CA ARG A 34 -4.81 -4.42 -2.65
C ARG A 34 -5.98 -4.36 -1.67
N VAL A 35 -6.28 -5.46 -0.98
CA VAL A 35 -7.37 -5.51 0.02
C VAL A 35 -7.10 -4.55 1.17
N LEU A 36 -5.88 -4.55 1.71
CA LEU A 36 -5.50 -3.64 2.80
C LEU A 36 -5.57 -2.18 2.35
N HIS A 37 -5.02 -1.85 1.18
CA HIS A 37 -5.09 -0.51 0.63
C HIS A 37 -6.55 -0.06 0.41
N GLY A 38 -7.41 -0.92 -0.14
CA GLY A 38 -8.83 -0.60 -0.30
C GLY A 38 -9.53 -0.30 1.04
N ARG A 39 -9.24 -1.08 2.08
CA ARG A 39 -9.78 -0.81 3.44
C ARG A 39 -9.26 0.51 4.01
N ILE A 40 -7.97 0.78 3.84
CA ILE A 40 -7.36 2.03 4.28
C ILE A 40 -8.00 3.22 3.53
N ASP A 41 -8.20 3.10 2.22
CA ASP A 41 -8.78 4.16 1.41
C ASP A 41 -10.24 4.45 1.77
N ILE A 42 -11.02 3.43 2.12
CA ILE A 42 -12.38 3.61 2.67
C ILE A 42 -12.32 4.41 3.98
N LEU A 43 -11.46 4.01 4.92
CA LEU A 43 -11.33 4.70 6.22
C LEU A 43 -10.83 6.15 6.04
N ARG A 44 -9.92 6.37 5.11
CA ARG A 44 -9.43 7.70 4.74
C ARG A 44 -10.55 8.59 4.17
N ALA A 45 -11.36 8.06 3.27
CA ALA A 45 -12.48 8.79 2.69
C ALA A 45 -13.51 9.17 3.77
N GLU A 46 -13.82 8.24 4.67
CA GLU A 46 -14.73 8.47 5.80
C GLU A 46 -14.18 9.55 6.75
N LEU A 47 -12.88 9.52 7.06
CA LEU A 47 -12.26 10.53 7.90
C LEU A 47 -12.38 11.93 7.28
N VAL A 48 -12.05 12.07 5.99
CA VAL A 48 -12.20 13.35 5.27
C VAL A 48 -13.65 13.81 5.24
N ALA A 49 -14.61 12.91 5.04
CA ALA A 49 -16.04 13.23 5.05
C ALA A 49 -16.47 13.80 6.41
N ARG A 50 -16.05 13.18 7.52
CA ARG A 50 -16.34 13.66 8.88
C ARG A 50 -15.70 15.01 9.18
N LEU A 51 -14.44 15.22 8.79
CA LEU A 51 -13.83 16.54 9.00
C LEU A 51 -14.58 17.63 8.21
N ARG A 52 -15.03 17.35 6.98
CA ARG A 52 -15.84 18.32 6.20
C ARG A 52 -17.16 18.67 6.88
N GLU A 53 -17.81 17.68 7.50
CA GLU A 53 -19.02 17.90 8.30
C GLU A 53 -18.73 18.79 9.51
N GLN A 54 -17.64 18.53 10.24
CA GLN A 54 -17.20 19.37 11.36
C GLN A 54 -16.87 20.80 10.94
N VAL A 55 -16.20 21.00 9.79
CA VAL A 55 -15.94 22.34 9.24
C VAL A 55 -17.25 23.06 8.93
N SER A 56 -18.21 22.35 8.35
CA SER A 56 -19.54 22.90 8.03
C SER A 56 -20.34 23.25 9.28
N ALA A 57 -20.14 22.52 10.38
CA ALA A 57 -20.68 22.81 11.71
C ALA A 57 -19.91 23.91 12.48
N GLY A 58 -18.77 24.38 11.96
CA GLY A 58 -17.90 25.36 12.62
C GLY A 58 -17.03 24.79 13.75
N GLU A 59 -16.91 23.46 13.84
CA GLU A 59 -16.16 22.74 14.87
C GLU A 59 -14.70 22.44 14.48
N ALA A 60 -14.37 22.57 13.19
CA ALA A 60 -13.03 22.35 12.64
C ALA A 60 -12.66 23.41 11.58
N GLN A 61 -11.37 23.56 11.25
CA GLN A 61 -10.92 24.50 10.24
C GLN A 61 -10.81 23.85 8.86
N LEU A 62 -11.14 24.58 7.79
CA LEU A 62 -11.03 24.09 6.42
C LEU A 62 -9.59 23.64 6.08
N ALA A 63 -8.59 24.32 6.64
CA ALA A 63 -7.17 23.97 6.50
C ALA A 63 -6.84 22.54 6.98
N ASP A 64 -7.56 22.02 7.99
CA ASP A 64 -7.35 20.66 8.50
C ASP A 64 -7.77 19.60 7.47
N VAL A 65 -8.83 19.87 6.71
CA VAL A 65 -9.32 18.99 5.64
C VAL A 65 -8.34 18.97 4.45
N GLU A 66 -7.83 20.14 4.05
CA GLU A 66 -6.90 20.27 2.93
C GLU A 66 -5.57 19.59 3.23
N ARG A 67 -4.97 19.88 4.39
CA ARG A 67 -3.72 19.24 4.82
C ARG A 67 -3.86 17.72 4.96
N LEU A 68 -4.99 17.25 5.49
CA LEU A 68 -5.26 15.81 5.56
C LEU A 68 -5.36 15.22 4.14
N SER A 69 -6.11 15.84 3.24
CA SER A 69 -6.24 15.37 1.86
C SER A 69 -4.89 15.31 1.15
N GLU A 70 -4.00 16.26 1.37
CA GLU A 70 -2.62 16.26 0.85
C GLU A 70 -1.80 15.10 1.40
N ILE A 71 -1.80 14.86 2.71
CA ILE A 71 -1.09 13.73 3.35
C ILE A 71 -1.62 12.38 2.83
N LEU A 72 -2.93 12.30 2.57
CA LEU A 72 -3.57 11.08 2.08
C LEU A 72 -3.31 10.83 0.57
N THR A 73 -3.15 11.89 -0.21
CA THR A 73 -2.89 11.82 -1.67
C THR A 73 -1.41 11.70 -1.99
N ALA A 74 -0.54 12.25 -1.14
CA ALA A 74 0.89 11.97 -1.14
C ALA A 74 1.08 10.49 -0.76
N LYS A 75 0.97 9.64 -1.79
CA LYS A 75 1.33 8.22 -1.77
C LYS A 75 2.52 8.08 -0.84
N ALA A 76 2.39 7.26 0.20
CA ALA A 76 3.39 6.94 1.19
C ALA A 76 4.73 6.51 0.54
N ALA A 77 5.49 7.47 0.01
CA ALA A 77 6.92 7.39 -0.05
C ALA A 77 7.35 7.62 1.39
N PRO A 78 8.05 6.68 2.03
CA PRO A 78 8.73 7.02 3.25
C PRO A 78 9.67 8.17 2.88
N THR A 79 9.53 9.31 3.54
CA THR A 79 10.66 10.22 3.68
C THR A 79 11.66 9.43 4.51
N ASP A 80 12.60 8.79 3.83
CA ASP A 80 13.79 8.23 4.44
C ASP A 80 14.63 9.44 4.88
N ASP A 81 14.22 10.05 6.00
CA ASP A 81 15.08 10.99 6.71
C ASP A 81 16.13 10.14 7.43
N ALA A 82 17.25 9.94 6.73
CA ALA A 82 18.54 9.52 7.25
C ALA A 82 19.59 10.59 6.91
#